data_AF-A0AAP9J696-F1
#
_entry.id   AF-A0AAP9J696-F1
#
_cell.length_a   1.000
_cell.length_b   1.000
_cell.length_c   1.000
_cell.angle_alpha   90.00
_cell.angle_beta   90.00
_cell.angle_gamma   90.00
#
_symmetry.space_group_name_H-M   'P 1'
#
loop_
_entity.id
_entity.type
_entity.pdbx_description
1 polymer ?
#
loop_
_entity_poly.entity_id
_entity_poly.type
_entity_poly.pdbx_seq_one_letter_code
_entity_poly.pdbx_strand_id
1 'polypeptide(L)'
;MLIKSEVLKEHGILVTGQQADGDYMDMDEVEPRSIDARLIDAAKTKLGFLEVYAYAGPERFWEDETRASGASMQLLFSDALSLTVILYLDPALSGPLISWVKANSPADALHEWTKEMHAGGGLPVAAYSPPQTSRKGH
;
A
#
# COMPACT_ATOMS: atom_id res chain seq x y z
N MET A 1 8.98 5.14 -2.42
CA MET A 1 9.23 5.13 -0.98
C MET A 1 10.35 4.14 -0.69
N LEU A 2 11.31 4.51 0.16
CA LEU A 2 12.41 3.60 0.55
C LEU A 2 11.97 2.61 1.64
N ILE A 3 12.06 1.31 1.37
CA ILE A 3 11.80 0.25 2.37
C ILE A 3 13.03 0.08 3.27
N LYS A 4 12.80 -0.04 4.57
CA LYS A 4 13.81 -0.35 5.58
C LYS A 4 14.59 -1.62 5.22
N SER A 5 15.91 -1.55 5.30
CA SER A 5 16.77 -2.72 5.04
C SER A 5 16.50 -3.90 5.98
N GLU A 6 16.09 -3.63 7.22
CA GLU A 6 15.69 -4.66 8.20
C GLU A 6 14.44 -5.43 7.76
N VAL A 7 13.40 -4.71 7.30
CA VAL A 7 12.18 -5.31 6.74
C VAL A 7 12.51 -6.19 5.53
N LEU A 8 13.31 -5.67 4.59
CA LEU A 8 13.70 -6.44 3.41
C LEU A 8 14.41 -7.74 3.80
N LYS A 9 15.30 -7.68 4.81
CA LYS A 9 16.03 -8.84 5.31
C LYS A 9 15.11 -9.87 5.96
N GLU A 10 14.14 -9.45 6.77
CA GLU A 10 13.15 -10.33 7.41
C GLU A 10 12.31 -11.08 6.39
N HIS A 11 12.02 -10.44 5.26
CA HIS A 11 11.28 -11.04 4.15
C HIS A 11 12.17 -11.78 3.14
N GLY A 12 13.49 -11.86 3.35
CA GLY A 12 14.43 -12.50 2.44
C GLY A 12 14.54 -11.80 1.07
N ILE A 13 14.21 -10.51 1.01
CA ILE A 13 14.24 -9.67 -0.19
C ILE A 13 15.56 -8.93 -0.26
N LEU A 14 16.15 -8.88 -1.45
CA LEU A 14 17.37 -8.15 -1.75
C LEU A 14 17.05 -6.91 -2.58
N VAL A 15 17.81 -5.84 -2.35
CA VAL A 15 17.81 -4.66 -3.21
C VAL A 15 18.71 -4.95 -4.42
N THR A 16 18.12 -4.96 -5.61
CA THR A 16 18.81 -5.25 -6.89
C THR A 16 19.02 -4.00 -7.75
N GLY A 17 18.41 -2.88 -7.38
CA GLY A 17 18.54 -1.60 -8.08
C GLY A 17 18.37 -0.42 -7.13
N GLN A 18 18.18 0.78 -7.69
CA GLN A 18 17.83 1.95 -6.89
C GLN A 18 16.33 1.91 -6.58
N GLN A 19 15.99 1.79 -5.29
CA GLN A 19 14.59 1.86 -4.84
C GLN A 19 13.99 3.21 -5.22
N ALA A 20 12.71 3.17 -5.55
CA ALA A 20 11.96 4.38 -5.81
C ALA A 20 11.78 5.20 -4.53
N ASP A 21 11.87 6.52 -4.62
CA ASP A 21 11.51 7.44 -3.54
C ASP A 21 10.25 8.24 -3.91
N GLY A 22 9.21 7.50 -4.29
CA GLY A 22 7.86 8.04 -4.50
C GLY A 22 6.94 7.93 -3.29
N ASP A 23 5.71 8.40 -3.48
CA ASP A 23 4.61 8.31 -2.53
C ASP A 23 3.38 7.65 -3.18
N TYR A 24 2.47 7.15 -2.35
CA TYR A 24 1.18 6.60 -2.75
C TYR A 24 0.11 7.63 -2.47
N MET A 25 -0.16 8.47 -3.46
CA MET A 25 -1.10 9.56 -3.26
C MET A 25 -2.55 9.11 -3.42
N ASP A 26 -2.83 8.14 -4.29
CA ASP A 26 -4.17 7.61 -4.53
C ASP A 26 -4.11 6.12 -4.89
N MET A 27 -4.93 5.31 -4.22
CA MET A 27 -5.22 3.94 -4.64
C MET A 27 -6.66 3.85 -5.10
N ASP A 28 -6.86 3.25 -6.26
CA ASP A 28 -8.19 3.05 -6.83
C ASP A 28 -8.79 1.76 -6.30
N GLU A 29 -10.08 1.79 -5.97
CA GLU A 29 -10.83 0.56 -5.76
C GLU A 29 -10.91 -0.20 -7.08
N VAL A 30 -10.56 -1.48 -7.04
CA VAL A 30 -10.51 -2.34 -8.22
C VAL A 30 -11.30 -3.62 -7.97
N GLU A 31 -11.67 -4.30 -9.03
CA GLU A 31 -12.31 -5.60 -8.89
C GLU A 31 -11.30 -6.64 -8.36
N PRO A 32 -11.67 -7.52 -7.41
CA PRO A 32 -10.75 -8.51 -6.84
C PRO A 32 -10.06 -9.40 -7.89
N ARG A 33 -10.65 -9.59 -9.07
CA ARG A 33 -10.06 -10.36 -10.17
C ARG A 33 -8.84 -9.70 -10.84
N SER A 34 -8.63 -8.39 -10.64
CA SER A 34 -7.45 -7.68 -11.16
C SER A 34 -6.28 -7.67 -10.17
N ILE A 35 -6.48 -8.22 -8.97
CA ILE A 35 -5.45 -8.33 -7.94
C ILE A 35 -4.53 -9.51 -8.26
N ASP A 36 -3.24 -9.34 -7.95
CA ASP A 36 -2.23 -10.37 -8.10
C ASP A 36 -2.59 -11.64 -7.29
N ALA A 37 -2.46 -12.79 -7.94
CA ALA A 37 -2.82 -14.08 -7.34
C ALA A 37 -2.06 -14.35 -6.03
N ARG A 38 -0.82 -13.84 -5.87
CA ARG A 38 -0.03 -14.02 -4.64
C ARG A 38 -0.69 -13.32 -3.45
N LEU A 39 -1.30 -12.17 -3.66
CA LEU A 39 -2.03 -11.44 -2.61
C LEU A 39 -3.32 -12.18 -2.24
N ILE A 40 -4.03 -12.71 -3.24
CA ILE A 40 -5.23 -13.54 -3.05
C ILE A 40 -4.89 -14.82 -2.27
N ASP A 41 -3.78 -15.48 -2.59
CA ASP A 41 -3.36 -16.69 -1.91
C ASP A 41 -2.91 -16.41 -0.48
N ALA A 42 -2.24 -15.28 -0.23
CA ALA A 42 -1.97 -14.81 1.12
C ALA A 42 -3.27 -14.60 1.92
N ALA A 43 -4.24 -13.88 1.34
CA ALA A 43 -5.56 -13.66 1.95
C ALA A 43 -6.25 -14.96 2.38
N LYS A 44 -6.25 -15.99 1.52
CA LYS A 44 -6.85 -17.30 1.81
C LYS A 44 -6.26 -18.02 3.03
N THR A 45 -5.05 -17.68 3.44
CA THR A 45 -4.44 -18.26 4.65
C THR A 45 -5.14 -17.81 5.94
N LYS A 46 -5.95 -16.74 5.88
CA LYS A 46 -6.67 -16.18 7.02
C LYS A 46 -8.16 -16.51 6.93
N LEU A 47 -8.64 -17.29 7.90
CA LEU A 47 -10.06 -17.61 8.01
C LEU A 47 -10.89 -16.33 8.19
N GLY A 48 -11.95 -16.18 7.41
CA GLY A 48 -12.85 -15.01 7.45
C GLY A 48 -12.50 -13.89 6.47
N PHE A 49 -11.38 -13.99 5.75
CA PHE A 49 -10.91 -12.97 4.80
C PHE A 49 -11.55 -13.15 3.40
N LEU A 50 -12.89 -13.22 3.34
CA LEU A 50 -13.64 -13.51 2.10
C LEU A 50 -14.47 -12.31 1.60
N GLU A 51 -14.93 -11.42 2.49
CA GLU A 51 -15.65 -10.19 2.15
C GLU A 51 -14.67 -9.01 2.15
N VAL A 52 -13.85 -8.92 1.10
CA VAL A 52 -12.75 -7.96 1.05
C VAL A 52 -12.88 -6.95 -0.07
N TYR A 53 -12.50 -5.71 0.24
CA TYR A 53 -12.39 -4.61 -0.70
C TYR A 53 -10.98 -4.59 -1.27
N ALA A 54 -10.85 -4.47 -2.59
CA ALA A 54 -9.60 -4.53 -3.29
C ALA A 54 -9.20 -3.14 -3.79
N TYR A 55 -7.96 -2.76 -3.54
CA TYR A 55 -7.41 -1.50 -4.02
C TYR A 55 -6.05 -1.72 -4.69
N ALA A 56 -5.76 -0.95 -5.71
CA ALA A 56 -4.47 -0.98 -6.39
C ALA A 56 -4.05 0.42 -6.84
N GLY A 57 -2.75 0.70 -6.85
CA GLY A 57 -2.23 1.98 -7.32
C GLY A 57 -0.74 1.92 -7.65
N PRO A 58 -0.28 2.69 -8.66
CA PRO A 58 1.13 2.89 -8.89
C PRO A 58 1.72 3.82 -7.83
N GLU A 59 2.97 3.58 -7.43
CA GLU A 59 3.75 4.59 -6.73
C GLU A 59 4.21 5.64 -7.74
N ARG A 60 4.17 6.92 -7.34
CA ARG A 60 4.59 8.04 -8.20
C ARG A 60 5.69 8.85 -7.53
N PHE A 61 6.60 9.39 -8.32
CA PHE A 61 7.69 10.20 -7.77
C PHE A 61 7.17 11.47 -7.11
N TRP A 62 7.80 11.87 -6.00
CA TRP A 62 7.46 13.12 -5.31
C TRP A 62 7.69 14.36 -6.19
N GLU A 63 8.76 14.37 -6.97
CA GLU A 63 9.11 15.49 -7.86
C GLU A 63 8.21 15.59 -9.10
N ASP A 64 7.50 14.52 -9.45
CA ASP A 64 6.63 14.43 -10.63
C ASP A 64 5.53 13.40 -10.41
N GLU A 65 4.39 13.88 -9.94
CA GLU A 65 3.19 13.10 -9.63
C GLU A 65 2.53 12.47 -10.87
N THR A 66 3.02 12.74 -12.07
CA THR A 66 2.57 12.08 -13.31
C THR A 66 3.48 10.94 -13.73
N ARG A 67 4.69 10.87 -13.16
CA ARG A 67 5.68 9.84 -13.47
C ARG A 67 5.59 8.70 -12.47
N ALA A 68 5.16 7.54 -12.95
CA ALA A 68 5.21 6.31 -12.17
C ALA A 68 6.67 5.95 -11.84
N SER A 69 6.92 5.52 -10.60
CA SER A 69 8.24 5.07 -10.18
C SER A 69 8.58 3.64 -10.67
N GLY A 70 7.58 2.96 -11.22
CA GLY A 70 7.65 1.55 -11.59
C GLY A 70 7.27 0.63 -10.43
N ALA A 71 7.27 1.14 -9.20
CA ALA A 71 6.73 0.44 -8.07
C ALA A 71 5.19 0.55 -8.01
N SER A 72 4.54 -0.44 -7.40
CA SER A 72 3.09 -0.48 -7.27
C SER A 72 2.67 -1.18 -5.99
N MET A 73 1.47 -0.84 -5.52
CA MET A 73 0.89 -1.44 -4.35
C MET A 73 -0.50 -1.98 -4.67
N GLN A 74 -0.81 -3.11 -4.07
CA GLN A 74 -2.14 -3.71 -4.05
C GLN A 74 -2.49 -4.07 -2.61
N LEU A 75 -3.75 -3.92 -2.23
CA LEU A 75 -4.21 -4.33 -0.93
C LEU A 75 -5.60 -4.95 -1.00
N LEU A 76 -5.85 -5.87 -0.07
CA LEU A 76 -7.17 -6.39 0.22
C LEU A 76 -7.48 -6.02 1.67
N PHE A 77 -8.61 -5.36 1.89
CA PHE A 77 -9.07 -4.95 3.21
C PHE A 77 -10.31 -5.74 3.61
N SER A 78 -10.29 -6.35 4.80
CA SER A 78 -11.44 -7.01 5.42
C SER A 78 -11.99 -6.14 6.56
N ASP A 79 -13.17 -5.57 6.35
CA ASP A 79 -13.87 -4.78 7.37
C ASP A 79 -14.22 -5.64 8.60
N ALA A 80 -14.74 -6.85 8.35
CA ALA A 80 -15.10 -7.81 9.41
C ALA A 80 -13.93 -8.21 10.33
N LEU A 81 -12.70 -8.16 9.84
CA LEU A 81 -11.50 -8.52 10.60
C LEU A 81 -10.65 -7.31 11.01
N SER A 82 -10.99 -6.11 10.57
CA SER A 82 -10.16 -4.91 10.69
C SER A 82 -8.70 -5.20 10.33
N LEU A 83 -8.52 -5.86 9.18
CA LEU A 83 -7.26 -6.43 8.75
C LEU A 83 -7.05 -6.22 7.26
N THR A 84 -5.84 -5.85 6.89
CA THR A 84 -5.41 -5.64 5.52
C THR A 84 -4.24 -6.54 5.21
N VAL A 85 -4.22 -7.12 4.01
CA VAL A 85 -3.01 -7.69 3.43
C VAL A 85 -2.56 -6.80 2.28
N ILE A 86 -1.27 -6.48 2.25
CA ILE A 86 -0.66 -5.56 1.29
C ILE A 86 0.41 -6.31 0.51
N LEU A 87 0.41 -6.12 -0.81
CA LEU A 87 1.47 -6.51 -1.73
C LEU A 87 2.13 -5.24 -2.26
N TYR A 88 3.43 -5.13 -2.05
CA TYR A 88 4.28 -4.13 -2.66
C TYR A 88 5.19 -4.78 -3.71
N LEU A 89 5.21 -4.18 -4.90
CA LEU A 89 6.06 -4.59 -6.01
C LEU A 89 6.96 -3.42 -6.38
N ASP A 90 8.26 -3.67 -6.43
CA ASP A 90 9.25 -2.68 -6.85
C ASP A 90 10.28 -3.38 -7.76
N PRO A 91 10.53 -2.88 -8.98
CA PRO A 91 11.56 -3.41 -9.87
C PRO A 91 12.97 -3.41 -9.27
N ALA A 92 13.22 -2.57 -8.27
CA ALA A 92 14.50 -2.51 -7.55
C ALA A 92 14.63 -3.58 -6.46
N LEU A 93 13.62 -4.43 -6.25
CA LEU A 93 13.63 -5.52 -5.28
C LEU A 93 13.64 -6.88 -5.98
N SER A 94 14.30 -7.85 -5.35
CA SER A 94 14.41 -9.22 -5.88
C SER A 94 13.10 -10.01 -5.87
N GLY A 95 12.05 -9.48 -5.25
CA GLY A 95 10.77 -10.16 -5.10
C GLY A 95 9.69 -9.26 -4.50
N PRO A 96 8.43 -9.77 -4.48
CA PRO A 96 7.31 -9.07 -3.87
C PRO A 96 7.45 -8.99 -2.35
N LEU A 97 7.02 -7.88 -1.76
CA LEU A 97 6.85 -7.74 -0.33
C LEU A 97 5.37 -7.91 0.01
N ILE A 98 5.03 -8.97 0.75
CA ILE A 98 3.66 -9.22 1.24
C ILE A 98 3.65 -9.12 2.75
N SER A 99 2.72 -8.35 3.29
CA SER A 99 2.63 -8.09 4.73
C SER A 99 1.19 -7.84 5.18
N TRP A 100 0.97 -7.92 6.49
CA TRP A 100 -0.34 -7.80 7.11
C TRP A 100 -0.36 -6.63 8.07
N VAL A 101 -1.41 -5.82 8.01
CA VAL A 101 -1.58 -4.64 8.85
C VAL A 101 -2.97 -4.65 9.45
N LYS A 102 -3.06 -4.44 10.77
CA LYS A 102 -4.35 -4.21 11.43
C LYS A 102 -4.74 -2.76 11.22
N ALA A 103 -5.93 -2.53 10.70
CA ALA A 103 -6.42 -1.20 10.39
C ALA A 103 -7.94 -1.18 10.35
N ASN A 104 -8.53 -0.02 10.62
CA ASN A 104 -9.98 0.14 10.58
C ASN A 104 -10.48 0.64 9.21
N SER A 105 -9.57 0.98 8.30
CA SER A 105 -9.90 1.39 6.94
C SER A 105 -8.72 1.15 6.00
N PRO A 106 -8.92 1.15 4.67
CA PRO A 106 -7.82 1.08 3.69
C PRO A 106 -6.80 2.21 3.85
N ALA A 107 -7.25 3.43 4.11
CA ALA A 107 -6.36 4.58 4.30
C ALA A 107 -5.51 4.46 5.57
N ASP A 108 -6.11 3.99 6.66
CA ASP A 108 -5.42 3.68 7.92
C ASP A 108 -4.38 2.55 7.72
N ALA A 109 -4.73 1.54 6.91
CA ALA A 109 -3.80 0.46 6.58
C ALA A 109 -2.55 0.94 5.85
N LEU A 110 -2.72 1.86 4.89
CA LEU A 110 -1.60 2.46 4.18
C LEU A 110 -0.72 3.28 5.10
N HIS A 111 -1.33 4.05 5.99
CA HIS A 111 -0.59 4.84 6.97
C HIS A 111 0.25 3.98 7.91
N GLU A 112 -0.35 2.96 8.51
CA GLU A 112 0.35 2.05 9.42
C GLU A 112 1.40 1.22 8.69
N TRP A 113 1.12 0.77 7.46
CA TRP A 113 2.10 0.09 6.64
C TRP A 113 3.31 0.96 6.31
N THR A 114 3.08 2.19 5.86
CA THR A 114 4.16 3.13 5.53
C THR A 114 5.02 3.42 6.76
N LYS A 115 4.43 3.61 7.94
CA LYS A 115 5.19 3.76 9.19
C LYS A 115 6.08 2.54 9.51
N GLU A 116 5.54 1.35 9.32
CA GLU A 116 6.24 0.09 9.59
C GLU A 116 7.38 -0.11 8.59
N MET A 117 7.14 0.14 7.30
CA MET A 117 8.03 -0.25 6.22
C MET A 117 9.02 0.85 5.80
N HIS A 118 8.68 2.12 5.92
CA HIS A 118 9.46 3.22 5.35
C HIS A 118 10.68 3.60 6.19
N ALA A 119 11.86 3.71 5.57
CA ALA A 119 13.13 3.99 6.24
C ALA A 119 13.26 5.40 6.86
N GLY A 120 12.25 6.27 6.68
CA GLY A 120 12.19 7.58 7.32
C GLY A 120 13.00 8.64 6.58
N GLY A 121 12.44 9.14 5.49
CA GLY A 121 12.87 10.35 4.78
C GLY A 121 11.73 11.32 4.38
N GLY A 122 10.46 10.93 4.55
CA GLY A 122 9.28 11.74 4.23
C GLY A 122 8.25 11.75 5.37
N LEU A 123 7.63 12.90 5.58
CA LEU A 123 6.62 13.18 6.62
C LEU A 123 5.39 12.25 6.50
N PRO A 124 4.65 12.02 7.60
CA PRO A 124 3.47 11.17 7.60
C PRO A 124 2.35 11.74 6.76
N VAL A 125 1.79 10.87 5.92
CA VAL A 125 0.42 10.80 5.38
C VAL A 125 -0.46 11.97 5.85
N ALA A 126 -0.60 12.98 5.00
CA ALA A 126 -1.78 13.82 5.06
C ALA A 126 -2.95 12.96 4.60
N ALA A 127 -3.58 12.27 5.55
CA ALA A 127 -4.92 11.75 5.36
C ALA A 127 -5.75 12.88 4.75
N TYR A 128 -6.30 12.60 3.57
CA TYR A 128 -7.35 13.35 2.91
C TYR A 128 -8.08 14.25 3.92
N SER A 129 -7.86 15.57 3.85
CA SER A 129 -8.88 16.47 4.37
C SER A 129 -10.12 16.20 3.51
N PRO A 130 -11.22 15.65 4.05
CA PRO A 130 -12.42 15.48 3.27
C PRO A 130 -12.80 16.86 2.71
N PRO A 131 -13.31 16.95 1.47
CA PRO A 131 -13.71 18.23 0.93
C PRO A 131 -14.72 18.85 1.90
N GLN A 132 -14.35 19.98 2.51
CA GLN A 132 -15.30 20.77 3.28
C GLN A 132 -16.38 21.22 2.30
N THR A 133 -17.52 20.54 2.35
CA THR A 133 -18.73 21.00 1.70
C THR A 133 -19.18 22.27 2.40
N SER A 134 -18.67 23.42 1.97
CA SER A 134 -19.29 24.71 2.26
C SER A 134 -20.53 24.87 1.37
N ARG A 135 -21.59 24.13 1.71
CA ARG A 135 -22.92 24.43 1.18
C ARG A 135 -23.63 25.38 2.15
N LYS A 136 -23.98 26.55 1.58
CA LYS A 136 -24.97 27.57 1.99
C LYS A 136 -24.48 28.76 2.83
N GLY A 137 -24.67 29.93 2.24
CA GLY A 137 -25.54 30.94 2.85
C GLY A 137 -25.02 32.37 2.80
N HIS A 138 -25.38 33.11 1.75
CA HIS A 138 -26.14 34.37 1.72
C HIS A 138 -25.68 35.29 0.57
#